data_AF-A0AA42BAA3-F1
#
_entry.id   AF-A0AA42BAA3-F1
#
_cell.length_a   1.000
_cell.length_b   1.000
_cell.length_c   1.000
_cell.angle_alpha   90.00
_cell.angle_beta   90.00
_cell.angle_gamma   90.00
#
_symmetry.space_group_name_H-M   'P 1'
#
loop_
_entity.id
_entity.type
_entity.pdbx_description
1 polymer ?
#
loop_
_entity_poly.entity_id
_entity_poly.type
_entity_poly.pdbx_seq_one_letter_code
_entity_poly.pdbx_strand_id
1 'polypeptide(L)'
;MPDQREAIAMVINAIRSSGLPLAAWSVEHGELHLLLSGGTDIALPLAQLGHQAPGSLVAELVRRLPRQMASMTVRSPEDIVELTPNQAARLRFVHWLVTTGRLAGDTAVVGPAPAVEARLSAT
;
A
#
# COMPACT_ATOMS: atom_id res chain seq x y z
N MET A 1 4.24 1.94 -25.84
CA MET A 1 4.28 0.56 -25.36
C MET A 1 2.90 0.18 -24.82
N PRO A 2 2.00 -0.31 -25.68
CA PRO A 2 0.63 -0.69 -25.30
C PRO A 2 0.59 -1.80 -24.22
N ASP A 3 1.55 -2.72 -24.27
CA ASP A 3 1.59 -3.95 -23.46
C ASP A 3 1.74 -3.70 -21.95
N GLN A 4 2.47 -2.65 -21.57
CA GLN A 4 2.75 -2.39 -20.16
C GLN A 4 1.52 -1.86 -19.43
N ARG A 5 0.77 -0.94 -20.04
CA ARG A 5 -0.44 -0.38 -19.41
C ARG A 5 -1.53 -1.44 -19.31
N GLU A 6 -1.62 -2.33 -20.29
CA GLU A 6 -2.50 -3.49 -20.25
C GLU A 6 -2.09 -4.49 -19.16
N ALA A 7 -0.79 -4.81 -19.04
CA ALA A 7 -0.29 -5.67 -17.98
C ALA A 7 -0.57 -5.11 -16.58
N ILE A 8 -0.37 -3.80 -16.38
CA ILE A 8 -0.74 -3.11 -15.14
C ILE A 8 -2.25 -3.24 -14.92
N ALA A 9 -3.08 -2.92 -15.90
CA ALA A 9 -4.54 -3.02 -15.77
C ALA A 9 -5.02 -4.44 -15.41
N MET A 10 -4.42 -5.48 -16.00
CA MET A 10 -4.69 -6.88 -15.66
C MET A 10 -4.34 -7.19 -14.19
N VAL A 11 -3.17 -6.72 -13.73
CA VAL A 11 -2.72 -6.93 -12.36
C VAL A 11 -3.60 -6.19 -11.36
N ILE A 12 -3.91 -4.92 -11.60
CA ILE A 12 -4.83 -4.14 -10.75
C ILE A 12 -6.21 -4.83 -10.69
N ASN A 13 -6.72 -5.31 -11.82
CA ASN A 13 -7.99 -6.03 -11.86
C ASN A 13 -7.94 -7.36 -11.11
N ALA A 14 -6.85 -8.13 -11.21
CA ALA A 14 -6.69 -9.38 -10.48
C ALA A 14 -6.66 -9.15 -8.97
N ILE A 15 -5.88 -8.15 -8.52
CA ILE A 15 -5.79 -7.74 -7.11
C ILE A 15 -7.17 -7.30 -6.59
N ARG A 16 -7.85 -6.42 -7.32
CA ARG A 16 -9.21 -5.96 -6.99
C ARG A 16 -10.19 -7.13 -6.86
N SER A 17 -10.19 -8.03 -7.84
CA SER A 17 -11.12 -9.18 -7.89
C SER A 17 -10.84 -10.20 -6.79
N SER A 18 -9.61 -10.24 -6.27
CA SER A 18 -9.25 -11.08 -5.11
C SER A 18 -9.68 -10.50 -3.76
N GLY A 19 -10.28 -9.30 -3.75
CA GLY A 19 -10.72 -8.64 -2.53
C GLY A 19 -9.59 -8.03 -1.72
N LEU A 20 -8.38 -7.88 -2.28
CA LEU A 20 -7.29 -7.17 -1.61
C LEU A 20 -7.64 -5.67 -1.49
N PRO A 21 -7.32 -5.01 -0.37
CA PRO A 21 -7.73 -3.63 -0.11
C PRO A 21 -6.81 -2.63 -0.84
N LEU A 22 -6.71 -2.73 -2.16
CA LEU A 22 -5.94 -1.82 -3.02
C LEU A 22 -6.64 -0.48 -3.15
N ALA A 23 -5.99 0.60 -2.71
CA ALA A 23 -6.57 1.95 -2.68
C ALA A 23 -6.04 2.81 -3.83
N ALA A 24 -4.77 2.65 -4.17
CA ALA A 24 -4.14 3.40 -5.23
C ALA A 24 -2.93 2.65 -5.78
N TRP A 25 -2.43 3.09 -6.92
CA TRP A 25 -1.19 2.61 -7.50
C TRP A 25 -0.39 3.74 -8.15
N SER A 26 0.93 3.61 -8.23
CA SER A 26 1.79 4.52 -8.97
C SER A 26 2.89 3.75 -9.71
N VAL A 27 3.47 4.38 -10.74
CA VAL A 27 4.63 3.85 -11.44
C VAL A 27 5.82 4.77 -11.22
N GLU A 28 6.87 4.23 -10.62
CA GLU A 28 8.07 4.98 -10.22
C GLU A 28 9.32 4.11 -10.39
N HIS A 29 10.39 4.65 -10.97
CA HIS A 29 11.70 3.98 -11.06
C HIS A 29 11.67 2.55 -11.66
N GLY A 30 10.72 2.24 -12.56
CA GLY A 30 10.60 0.91 -13.15
C GLY A 30 9.81 -0.10 -12.32
N GLU A 31 9.17 0.36 -11.24
CA GLU A 31 8.34 -0.43 -10.33
C GLU A 31 6.88 0.03 -10.39
N LEU A 32 5.96 -0.92 -10.25
CA LEU A 32 4.56 -0.68 -9.93
C LEU A 32 4.41 -0.71 -8.40
N HIS A 33 4.07 0.43 -7.82
CA HIS A 33 3.75 0.56 -6.41
C HIS A 33 2.26 0.34 -6.19
N LEU A 34 1.92 -0.57 -5.28
CA LEU A 34 0.58 -0.88 -4.85
C LEU A 34 0.36 -0.34 -3.44
N LEU A 35 -0.50 0.66 -3.31
CA LEU A 35 -0.82 1.28 -2.03
C LEU A 35 -2.11 0.68 -1.49
N LEU A 36 -2.00 -0.07 -0.41
CA LEU A 36 -3.13 -0.72 0.25
C LEU A 36 -3.67 0.14 1.38
N SER A 37 -4.97 0.03 1.64
CA SER A 37 -5.60 0.64 2.81
C SER A 37 -4.91 0.14 4.08
N GLY A 38 -4.55 1.03 5.00
CA GLY A 38 -3.67 0.72 6.13
C GLY A 38 -2.21 1.07 5.89
N GLY A 39 -1.88 1.69 4.75
CA GLY A 39 -0.58 2.33 4.50
C GLY A 39 0.55 1.38 4.08
N THR A 40 0.22 0.13 3.76
CA THR A 40 1.17 -0.81 3.18
C THR A 40 1.45 -0.44 1.72
N ASP A 41 2.73 -0.35 1.36
CA ASP A 41 3.22 -0.12 0.00
C ASP A 41 3.98 -1.37 -0.45
N ILE A 42 3.58 -1.95 -1.58
CA ILE A 42 4.26 -3.07 -2.21
C ILE A 42 4.76 -2.66 -3.59
N ALA A 43 6.07 -2.73 -3.78
CA ALA A 43 6.71 -2.54 -5.08
C ALA A 43 6.79 -3.87 -5.86
N LEU A 44 6.45 -3.81 -7.15
CA LEU A 44 6.52 -4.92 -8.09
C LEU A 44 7.31 -4.49 -9.34
N PRO A 45 8.35 -5.25 -9.75
CA PRO A 45 9.14 -4.85 -10.92
C PRO A 45 8.31 -4.91 -12.19
N LEU A 46 8.23 -3.79 -12.94
CA LEU A 46 7.43 -3.72 -14.16
C LEU A 46 7.88 -4.73 -15.20
N ALA A 47 9.19 -5.02 -15.25
CA ALA A 47 9.77 -6.02 -16.12
C ALA A 47 9.20 -7.44 -15.89
N GLN A 48 8.68 -7.72 -14.69
CA GLN A 48 8.17 -9.04 -14.32
C GLN A 48 6.65 -9.19 -14.53
N LEU A 49 5.91 -8.09 -14.73
CA LEU A 49 4.45 -8.14 -14.85
C LEU A 49 3.99 -8.91 -16.10
N GLY A 50 4.73 -8.85 -17.20
CA GLY A 50 4.43 -9.60 -18.43
C GLY A 50 4.81 -11.08 -18.38
N HIS A 51 5.60 -11.51 -17.39
CA HIS A 51 6.16 -12.86 -17.30
C HIS A 51 5.42 -13.77 -16.30
N GLN A 52 4.55 -13.20 -15.46
CA GLN A 52 3.81 -13.94 -14.43
C GLN A 52 2.31 -13.92 -14.68
N ALA A 53 1.66 -15.07 -14.48
CA ALA A 53 0.21 -15.13 -14.46
C ALA A 53 -0.33 -14.26 -13.31
N PRO A 54 -1.35 -13.40 -13.55
CA PRO A 54 -1.88 -12.48 -12.53
C PRO A 54 -2.30 -13.18 -11.21
N GLY A 55 -2.83 -14.41 -11.29
CA GLY A 55 -3.22 -15.18 -10.11
C GLY A 55 -2.04 -15.59 -9.22
N SER A 56 -0.88 -15.91 -9.80
CA SER A 56 0.33 -16.24 -9.03
C SER A 56 0.87 -15.02 -8.29
N LEU A 57 0.79 -13.85 -8.93
CA LEU A 57 1.18 -12.58 -8.34
C LEU A 57 0.26 -12.20 -7.17
N VAL A 58 -1.06 -12.36 -7.33
CA VAL A 58 -2.03 -12.18 -6.23
C VAL A 58 -1.72 -13.13 -5.07
N ALA A 59 -1.46 -14.42 -5.34
CA ALA A 59 -1.13 -15.38 -4.28
C ALA A 59 0.15 -15.00 -3.51
N GLU A 60 1.15 -14.45 -4.20
CA GLU A 60 2.37 -13.92 -3.57
C GLU A 60 2.09 -12.66 -2.75
N LEU A 61 1.27 -11.74 -3.25
CA LEU A 61 0.84 -10.56 -2.50
C LEU A 61 0.12 -10.96 -1.22
N VAL A 62 -0.84 -11.88 -1.28
CA VAL A 62 -1.58 -12.39 -0.11
C VAL A 62 -0.63 -12.95 0.96
N ARG A 63 0.43 -13.66 0.55
CA ARG A 63 1.44 -14.19 1.49
C ARG A 63 2.26 -13.11 2.20
N ARG A 64 2.47 -11.95 1.55
CA ARG A 64 3.26 -10.84 2.11
C ARG A 64 2.45 -9.93 3.03
N LEU A 65 1.13 -10.03 3.00
CA LEU A 65 0.27 -9.12 3.76
C LEU A 65 0.10 -9.56 5.21
N PRO A 66 0.05 -8.59 6.15
CA PRO A 66 -0.38 -8.88 7.52
C PRO A 66 -1.76 -9.54 7.50
N ARG A 67 -1.92 -10.63 8.26
CA ARG A 67 -3.18 -11.40 8.32
C ARG A 67 -4.43 -10.56 8.60
N GLN A 68 -4.25 -9.40 9.23
CA GLN A 68 -5.31 -8.45 9.60
C GLN A 68 -5.79 -7.58 8.43
N MET A 69 -5.08 -7.55 7.30
CA MET A 69 -5.42 -6.74 6.12
C MET A 69 -6.25 -7.48 5.07
N ALA A 70 -6.63 -8.73 5.34
CA ALA A 70 -7.52 -9.51 4.48
C ALA A 70 -8.98 -9.06 4.65
N SER A 71 -9.29 -7.79 4.34
CA SER A 71 -10.68 -7.31 4.28
C SER A 71 -11.27 -7.67 2.92
N MET A 72 -12.28 -8.55 2.91
CA MET A 72 -12.89 -9.13 1.70
C MET A 72 -13.89 -8.21 0.99
N THR A 73 -13.62 -6.90 0.90
CA THR A 73 -14.53 -5.96 0.24
C THR A 73 -13.97 -5.60 -1.12
N VAL A 74 -14.58 -6.15 -2.18
CA VAL A 74 -14.24 -5.80 -3.56
C VAL A 74 -14.58 -4.33 -3.78
N ARG A 75 -13.58 -3.52 -4.14
CA ARG A 75 -13.77 -2.11 -4.48
C ARG A 75 -14.19 -1.93 -5.94
N SER A 76 -14.91 -0.85 -6.21
CA SER A 76 -15.19 -0.46 -7.58
C SER A 76 -13.91 0.02 -8.27
N PRO A 77 -13.72 -0.23 -9.59
CA PRO A 77 -12.53 0.22 -10.31
C PRO A 77 -12.28 1.72 -10.17
N GLU A 78 -13.33 2.52 -10.18
CA GLU A 78 -13.29 3.97 -10.02
C GLU A 78 -12.74 4.44 -8.67
N ASP A 79 -12.76 3.58 -7.65
CA ASP A 79 -12.21 3.88 -6.32
C ASP A 79 -10.70 3.62 -6.23
N ILE A 80 -10.10 2.97 -7.25
CA ILE A 80 -8.68 2.64 -7.29
C ILE A 80 -7.95 3.68 -8.15
N VAL A 81 -7.27 4.60 -7.48
CA VAL A 81 -6.73 5.79 -8.13
C VAL A 81 -5.30 5.57 -8.63
N GLU A 82 -5.04 5.94 -9.89
CA GLU A 82 -3.68 6.10 -10.42
C GLU A 82 -3.07 7.40 -9.86
N LEU A 83 -1.94 7.29 -9.18
CA LEU A 83 -1.24 8.42 -8.58
C LEU A 83 0.00 8.78 -9.37
N THR A 84 0.25 10.07 -9.48
CA THR A 84 1.56 10.59 -9.87
C THR A 84 2.60 10.27 -8.78
N PRO A 85 3.91 10.22 -9.12
CA PRO A 85 4.98 9.99 -8.14
C PRO A 85 4.93 10.95 -6.95
N ASN A 86 4.61 12.23 -7.20
CA ASN A 86 4.52 13.24 -6.13
C ASN A 86 3.33 12.97 -5.19
N GLN A 87 2.18 12.55 -5.73
CA GLN A 87 1.01 12.19 -4.91
C GLN A 87 1.30 10.95 -4.05
N ALA A 88 1.94 9.92 -4.62
CA ALA A 88 2.34 8.73 -3.89
C ALA A 88 3.37 9.04 -2.79
N ALA A 89 4.38 9.88 -3.08
CA ALA A 89 5.33 10.36 -2.09
C ALA A 89 4.65 11.12 -0.94
N ARG A 90 3.66 11.97 -1.25
CA ARG A 90 2.87 12.67 -0.23
C ARG A 90 2.07 11.70 0.65
N LEU A 91 1.44 10.69 0.07
CA LEU A 91 0.72 9.67 0.86
C LEU A 91 1.67 8.88 1.77
N ARG A 92 2.83 8.44 1.26
CA ARG A 92 3.87 7.78 2.07
C ARG A 92 4.35 8.67 3.22
N PHE A 93 4.54 9.96 2.95
CA PHE A 93 4.95 10.93 3.97
C PHE A 93 3.88 11.11 5.06
N VAL A 94 2.60 11.25 4.67
CA VAL A 94 1.49 11.33 5.64
C VAL A 94 1.40 10.05 6.47
N HIS A 95 1.50 8.88 5.85
CA HIS A 95 1.51 7.61 6.56
C HIS A 95 2.67 7.51 7.57
N TRP A 96 3.86 7.97 7.18
CA TRP A 96 5.01 8.04 8.08
C TRP A 96 4.78 9.00 9.26
N LEU A 97 4.17 10.17 9.02
CA LEU A 97 3.82 11.08 10.11
C LEU A 97 2.87 10.44 11.12
N VAL A 98 1.85 9.71 10.65
CA VAL A 98 0.87 9.05 11.52
C VAL A 98 1.50 7.88 12.28
N THR A 99 2.21 6.99 11.59
CA THR A 99 2.85 5.81 12.22
C THR A 99 3.95 6.17 13.21
N THR A 100 4.58 7.34 13.05
CA THR A 100 5.58 7.86 14.00
C THR A 100 5.00 8.78 15.08
N GLY A 101 3.67 8.92 15.15
CA GLY A 101 2.98 9.74 16.15
C GLY A 101 3.20 11.26 16.00
N ARG A 102 3.73 11.71 14.86
CA ARG A 102 3.94 13.14 14.55
C ARG A 102 2.67 13.83 14.05
N LEU A 103 1.69 13.04 13.61
CA LEU A 103 0.35 13.50 13.28
C LEU A 103 -0.65 12.60 14.00
N ALA A 104 -1.63 13.18 14.68
CA ALA A 104 -2.78 12.43 15.18
C ALA A 104 -3.53 11.88 13.97
N GLY A 105 -3.57 10.56 13.84
CA GLY A 105 -4.36 9.89 12.81
C GLY A 105 -5.23 8.82 13.42
N ASP A 106 -6.37 8.55 12.79
CA ASP A 106 -7.31 7.51 13.19
C ASP A 106 -6.76 6.08 12.99
N THR A 107 -5.51 5.93 12.53
CA THR A 107 -4.85 4.62 12.35
C THR A 107 -4.07 4.18 13.59
N ALA A 108 -4.44 4.65 14.78
CA ALA A 108 -3.85 4.17 16.02
C ALA A 108 -4.20 2.69 16.22
N VAL A 109 -3.30 1.80 15.79
CA VAL A 109 -3.13 0.54 16.50
C VAL A 109 -2.73 0.94 17.91
N VAL A 110 -3.61 0.68 18.87
CA VAL A 110 -3.37 0.86 20.31
C VAL A 110 -2.23 -0.08 20.70
N GLY A 111 -0.99 0.37 20.50
CA GLY A 111 0.19 -0.13 21.17
C GLY A 111 0.53 0.82 22.32
N PRO A 112 1.02 0.34 23.47
CA PRO A 112 1.29 1.19 24.61
C PRO A 112 2.35 2.24 24.23
N ALA A 113 2.00 3.51 24.46
CA ALA A 113 2.90 4.64 24.24
C ALA A 113 4.23 4.40 24.99
N PRO A 114 5.39 4.68 24.39
CA PRO A 114 6.63 4.72 25.14
C PRO A 114 6.49 5.80 26.22
N ALA A 115 6.71 5.41 27.48
CA ALA A 115 6.74 6.33 28.60
C ALA A 115 7.74 7.45 28.28
N VAL A 116 7.23 8.66 28.08
CA VAL A 116 8.06 9.86 28.10
C VAL A 116 8.60 9.93 29.53
N GLU A 117 9.86 9.57 29.70
CA GLU A 117 10.59 9.79 30.96
C GLU A 117 10.50 11.27 31.29
N ALA A 118 9.64 11.59 32.25
CA ALA A 118 9.65 12.86 32.93
C ALA A 118 11.01 12.96 33.65
N ARG A 119 11.98 13.63 33.02
CA ARG A 119 13.15 14.14 33.72
C ARG A 119 12.72 15.30 34.61
N LEU A 120 12.07 14.96 35.71
CA LEU A 120 12.09 15.74 36.93
C LEU A 120 13.22 15.15 37.78
N SER A 121 14.40 15.76 37.71
CA SER A 121 15.36 15.69 38.79
C SER A 121 15.58 17.10 39.27
N ALA A 122 14.84 17.40 40.34
CA ALA A 122 15.17 18.46 41.27
C ALA A 122 16.57 18.20 41.82
N THR A 123 17.45 19.19 41.70
CA THR A 123 18.32 19.70 42.77
C THR A 123 18.86 21.06 42.35
#